data_AF-A0AAW8TE30-F1
#
_entry.id   AF-A0AAW8TE30-F1
#
_cell.length_a   1.000
_cell.length_b   1.000
_cell.length_c   1.000
_cell.angle_alpha   90.00
_cell.angle_beta   90.00
_cell.angle_gamma   90.00
#
_symmetry.space_group_name_H-M   'P 1'
#
loop_
_entity.id
_entity.type
_entity.pdbx_description
1 polymer ?
#
loop_
_entity_poly.entity_id
_entity_poly.type
_entity_poly.pdbx_seq_one_letter_code
_entity_poly.pdbx_strand_id
1 'polypeptide(L)' 'MDAGDVGDDPENAPQFECEKCGGEMYPEYYKNAFGYEFRISDRK' A
#
# COMPACT_ATOMS: atom_id res chain seq x y z
N MET A 1 9.13 15.29 -5.52
CA MET A 1 8.22 14.14 -5.68
C MET A 1 6.94 14.55 -4.97
N ASP A 2 5.93 14.93 -5.74
CA ASP A 2 4.66 15.42 -5.19
C ASP A 2 3.86 14.27 -4.58
N ALA A 3 3.21 14.53 -3.46
CA ALA A 3 2.43 13.57 -2.68
C ALA A 3 1.14 13.07 -3.39
N GLY A 4 0.99 13.36 -4.69
CA GLY A 4 -0.16 12.98 -5.52
C GLY A 4 -0.03 11.63 -6.24
N ASP A 5 1.16 11.04 -6.30
CA ASP A 5 1.42 9.78 -7.02
C ASP A 5 1.23 8.53 -6.13
N VAL A 6 1.33 8.69 -4.80
CA VAL A 6 1.19 7.59 -3.82
C VAL A 6 -0.29 7.22 -3.58
N GLY A 7 -1.22 7.94 -4.21
CA GLY A 7 -2.65 7.82 -3.95
C GLY A 7 -3.42 6.87 -4.87
N ASP A 8 -3.10 6.81 -6.16
CA ASP A 8 -4.00 6.17 -7.15
C ASP A 8 -3.56 4.77 -7.58
N ASP A 9 -2.33 4.37 -7.23
CA ASP A 9 -1.74 3.11 -7.70
C ASP A 9 -1.72 2.01 -6.63
N PRO A 10 -2.24 0.79 -6.93
CA PRO A 10 -2.11 -0.37 -6.04
C PRO A 10 -0.65 -0.79 -5.83
N GLU A 11 0.26 -0.33 -6.69
CA GLU A 11 1.70 -0.55 -6.56
C GLU A 11 2.31 0.31 -5.44
N ASN A 12 1.70 1.47 -5.12
CA ASN A 12 2.14 2.40 -4.06
C ASN A 12 1.57 2.07 -2.68
N ALA A 13 1.19 0.82 -2.44
CA ALA A 13 0.71 0.37 -1.13
C ALA A 13 1.72 0.69 -0.01
N PRO A 14 1.25 1.13 1.17
CA PRO A 14 2.14 1.42 2.28
C PRO A 14 2.91 0.16 2.68
N GLN A 15 4.20 0.32 2.93
CA GLN A 15 5.09 -0.75 3.37
C GLN A 15 5.26 -0.68 4.89
N PHE A 16 5.32 -1.84 5.53
CA PHE A 16 5.55 -1.97 6.97
C PHE A 16 6.71 -2.92 7.23
N GLU A 17 7.35 -2.75 8.37
CA GLU A 17 8.31 -3.73 8.87
C GLU A 17 7.61 -4.71 9.81
N CYS A 18 7.86 -6.00 9.63
CA CYS A 18 7.37 -7.04 10.54
C CYS A 18 8.10 -6.93 11.88
N GLU A 19 7.40 -6.56 12.95
CA GLU A 19 8.00 -6.41 14.28
C GLU A 19 8.73 -7.68 14.79
N LYS A 20 8.35 -8.86 14.31
CA LYS A 20 8.98 -10.14 14.71
C LYS A 20 10.26 -10.48 13.96
N CYS A 21 10.38 -10.12 12.69
CA CYS A 21 11.48 -10.58 11.84
C CYS A 21 12.18 -9.48 11.04
N GLY A 22 11.71 -8.24 11.10
CA GLY A 22 12.25 -7.12 10.32
C GLY A 22 11.94 -7.19 8.82
N GLY A 23 11.10 -8.13 8.39
CA GLY A 23 10.76 -8.32 6.98
C GLY A 23 9.77 -7.27 6.45
N GLU A 24 9.87 -6.93 5.16
CA GLU A 24 8.92 -6.05 4.50
C GLU A 24 7.53 -6.71 4.40
N MET A 25 6.49 -5.95 4.74
CA MET A 25 5.10 -6.36 4.73
C MET A 25 4.28 -5.35 3.92
N TYR A 26 3.26 -5.87 3.24
CA TYR A 26 2.29 -5.11 2.45
C TYR A 26 0.89 -5.43 2.94
N PRO A 27 -0.05 -4.47 2.94
CA PRO A 27 -1.42 -4.73 3.34
C PRO A 27 -2.11 -5.59 2.30
N GLU A 28 -2.94 -6.54 2.74
CA GLU A 28 -3.85 -7.25 1.85
C GLU A 28 -4.92 -6.31 1.29
N TYR A 29 -5.32 -5.29 2.07
CA TYR A 29 -6.27 -4.25 1.71
C TYR A 29 -5.91 -2.94 2.39
N TYR A 30 -5.98 -1.82 1.67
CA TYR A 30 -5.92 -0.48 2.26
C TYR A 30 -6.83 0.50 1.53
N LYS A 31 -7.29 1.51 2.26
CA LYS A 31 -8.06 2.63 1.74
C LYS A 31 -7.27 3.92 1.95
N ASN A 32 -7.00 4.64 0.87
CA ASN A 32 -6.27 5.90 0.96
C ASN A 32 -7.16 7.03 1.51
N ALA A 33 -6.56 8.20 1.78
CA ALA A 33 -7.27 9.37 2.31
C ALA A 33 -8.33 9.94 1.34
N PHE A 34 -8.22 9.65 0.04
CA PHE A 34 -9.17 10.08 -1.00
C PHE A 34 -10.34 9.11 -1.17
N GLY A 35 -10.31 7.95 -0.50
CA GLY A 35 -11.38 6.97 -0.49
C GLY A 35 -11.24 5.82 -1.49
N TYR A 36 -10.14 5.75 -2.23
CA TYR A 36 -9.83 4.63 -3.13
C TYR A 36 -9.42 3.39 -2.34
N GLU A 37 -9.89 2.24 -2.80
CA GLU A 37 -9.68 0.94 -2.18
C GLU A 37 -8.77 0.09 -3.05
N PHE A 38 -7.75 -0.51 -2.42
CA PHE A 38 -6.78 -1.34 -3.12
C PHE A 38 -6.67 -2.70 -2.43
N ARG A 39 -6.55 -3.78 -3.21
CA ARG A 39 -6.24 -5.11 -2.68
C ARG A 39 -4.95 -5.62 -3.29
N ILE A 40 -4.21 -6.40 -2.52
CA ILE A 40 -2.97 -7.02 -3.03
C ILE A 40 -3.24 -7.94 -4.24
N SER A 41 -4.44 -8.51 -4.32
CA SER A 41 -4.89 -9.34 -5.45
C SER A 41 -5.13 -8.55 -6.74
N ASP A 42 -5.20 -7.22 -6.70
CA ASP A 42 -5.32 -6.38 -7.90
C ASP A 42 -3.97 -6.19 -8.61
N ARG A 43 -2.84 -6.50 -7.94
CA ARG A 43 -1.51 -6.52 -8.57
C ARG A 43 -1.45 -7.70 -9.57
N LYS A 44 -1.28 -7.39 -10.86
CA LYS A 44 -1.20 -8.37 -11.95
C LYS A 44 0.23 -8.81 -12.25
#